data_AF-A0A6B0VLY7-F1
#
_entry.id   AF-A0A6B0VLY7-F1
#
_cell.length_a   1.000
_cell.length_b   1.000
_cell.length_c   1.000
_cell.angle_alpha   90.00
_cell.angle_beta   90.00
_cell.angle_gamma   90.00
#
_symmetry.space_group_name_H-M   'P 1'
#
loop_
_entity.id
_entity.type
_entity.pdbx_description
1 polymer ?
#
loop_
_entity_poly.entity_id
_entity_poly.type
_entity_poly.pdbx_seq_one_letter_code
_entity_poly.pdbx_strand_id
1 'polypeptide(L)'
;MDATKAVNSFIELCEFIPTKDTALDEPIVTTFPSTIHERDWTIVLNGDPTEEYAVEDVPASGATVTVRPTQALIFLGEQHAGIIGAGAGKFHEDEFESLESSVKEAFFNDFEEVFM
;
A
#
# COMPACT_ATOMS: atom_id res chain seq x y z
N MET A 1 3.75 -14.70 -0.78
CA MET A 1 5.00 -14.03 -1.16
C MET A 1 6.10 -14.47 -0.20
N ASP A 2 7.35 -14.69 -0.64
CA ASP A 2 8.45 -14.93 0.31
C ASP A 2 8.88 -13.60 0.96
N ALA A 3 9.57 -13.68 2.11
CA ALA A 3 9.94 -12.51 2.91
C ALA A 3 10.88 -11.54 2.16
N THR A 4 11.77 -12.05 1.30
CA THR A 4 12.70 -11.22 0.52
C THR A 4 11.94 -10.40 -0.52
N LYS A 5 10.96 -11.01 -1.21
CA LYS A 5 10.11 -10.27 -2.16
C LYS A 5 9.29 -9.19 -1.47
N ALA A 6 8.79 -9.44 -0.27
CA ALA A 6 8.05 -8.45 0.50
C ALA A 6 8.91 -7.23 0.86
N VAL A 7 10.16 -7.48 1.29
CA VAL A 7 11.12 -6.41 1.59
C VAL A 7 11.49 -5.64 0.34
N ASN A 8 11.74 -6.31 -0.79
CA ASN A 8 12.08 -5.62 -2.04
C ASN A 8 10.92 -4.73 -2.51
N SER A 9 9.69 -5.25 -2.53
CA SER A 9 8.53 -4.44 -2.89
C SER A 9 8.32 -3.27 -1.94
N PHE A 10 8.59 -3.44 -0.65
CA PHE A 10 8.54 -2.31 0.29
C PHE A 10 9.58 -1.24 -0.04
N ILE A 11 10.82 -1.64 -0.35
CA ILE A 11 11.89 -0.72 -0.76
C ILE A 11 11.48 0.04 -2.04
N GLU A 12 10.94 -0.67 -3.04
CA GLU A 12 10.45 -0.05 -4.28
C GLU A 12 9.39 1.01 -3.99
N LEU A 13 8.40 0.71 -3.12
CA LEU A 13 7.39 1.70 -2.72
C LEU A 13 8.02 2.96 -2.08
N CYS A 14 9.03 2.78 -1.21
CA CYS A 14 9.75 3.91 -0.59
C CYS A 14 10.57 4.73 -1.60
N GLU A 15 11.11 4.12 -2.65
CA GLU A 15 11.92 4.80 -3.65
C GLU A 15 11.10 5.59 -4.66
N PHE A 16 9.95 5.04 -5.09
CA PHE A 16 9.16 5.59 -6.19
C PHE A 16 7.99 6.48 -5.76
N ILE A 17 7.42 6.27 -4.55
CA ILE A 17 6.43 7.21 -4.03
C ILE A 17 7.19 8.49 -3.67
N PRO A 18 6.88 9.65 -4.29
CA PRO A 18 7.69 10.84 -4.16
C PRO A 18 7.71 11.31 -2.71
N THR A 19 8.81 11.06 -2.01
CA THR A 19 9.18 11.62 -0.71
C THR A 19 9.57 13.11 -0.80
N LYS A 20 9.08 13.82 -1.83
CA LYS A 20 9.34 15.24 -2.02
C LYS A 20 8.72 16.01 -0.86
N ASP A 21 9.55 16.27 0.14
CA ASP A 21 9.32 17.06 1.35
C ASP A 21 8.71 16.33 2.57
N THR A 22 8.40 15.03 2.49
CA THR A 22 7.99 14.26 3.68
C THR A 22 9.22 13.58 4.26
N ALA A 23 9.64 14.00 5.45
CA ALA A 23 10.63 13.27 6.19
C ALA A 23 10.08 11.85 6.51
N LEU A 24 10.94 10.83 6.48
CA LEU A 24 10.55 9.42 6.67
C LEU A 24 10.09 9.11 8.11
N ASP A 25 9.97 10.14 8.94
CA ASP A 25 9.42 10.16 10.29
C ASP A 25 7.90 10.42 10.31
N GLU A 26 7.23 10.46 9.16
CA GLU A 26 5.77 10.47 9.07
C GLU A 26 5.27 9.45 8.04
N PRO A 27 4.07 8.86 8.24
CA PRO A 27 3.49 7.94 7.29
C PRO A 27 3.09 8.67 6.01
N ILE A 28 3.46 8.11 4.87
CA ILE A 28 3.11 8.65 3.55
C ILE A 28 1.79 8.05 3.12
N VAL A 29 0.84 8.91 2.74
CA VAL A 29 -0.43 8.49 2.14
C VAL A 29 -0.44 8.94 0.68
N THR A 30 -0.59 7.99 -0.24
CA THR A 30 -0.73 8.31 -1.67
C THR A 30 -1.90 7.56 -2.28
N THR A 31 -2.56 8.21 -3.23
CA THR A 31 -3.73 7.67 -3.92
C THR A 31 -3.53 7.81 -5.42
N PHE A 32 -3.83 6.75 -6.17
CA PHE A 32 -3.73 6.73 -7.63
C PHE A 32 -4.80 5.83 -8.25
N PRO A 33 -5.19 6.06 -9.52
CA PRO A 33 -6.25 5.30 -10.15
C PRO A 33 -5.92 3.80 -10.25
N SER A 34 -6.93 2.95 -10.10
CA SER A 34 -6.81 1.53 -10.43
C SER A 34 -7.43 1.21 -11.79
N THR A 35 -6.83 0.25 -12.50
CA THR A 35 -7.44 -0.39 -13.67
C THR A 35 -8.57 -1.35 -13.30
N ILE A 36 -8.69 -1.74 -12.03
CA ILE A 36 -9.73 -2.66 -11.55
C ILE A 36 -10.83 -1.92 -10.76
N HIS A 37 -12.07 -2.32 -11.00
CA HIS A 37 -13.26 -1.90 -10.24
C HIS A 37 -13.59 -0.40 -10.21
N GLU A 38 -13.06 0.42 -11.12
CA GLU A 38 -13.32 1.89 -11.17
C GLU A 38 -13.07 2.58 -9.81
N ARG A 39 -12.05 2.11 -9.08
CA ARG A 39 -11.66 2.61 -7.76
C ARG A 39 -10.23 3.13 -7.79
N ASP A 40 -9.86 3.83 -6.73
CA ASP A 40 -8.47 4.26 -6.53
C ASP A 40 -7.74 3.30 -5.58
N TRP A 41 -6.47 3.08 -5.86
CA TRP A 41 -5.53 2.53 -4.90
C TRP A 41 -5.18 3.59 -3.88
N THR A 42 -5.14 3.23 -2.60
CA THR A 42 -4.55 4.05 -1.55
C THR A 42 -3.47 3.26 -0.83
N ILE A 43 -2.28 3.85 -0.70
CA ILE A 43 -1.15 3.28 0.02
C ILE A 43 -0.92 4.12 1.27
N VAL A 44 -0.82 3.47 2.42
CA VAL A 44 -0.29 4.06 3.66
C VAL A 44 1.05 3.41 3.94
N LEU A 45 2.12 4.16 3.77
CA LEU A 45 3.50 3.69 3.85
C LEU A 45 4.19 4.28 5.08
N ASN A 46 4.67 3.42 5.96
CA ASN A 46 5.51 3.81 7.09
C ASN A 46 6.97 3.45 6.82
N GLY A 47 7.75 4.46 6.45
CA GLY A 47 9.18 4.37 6.24
C GLY A 47 10.00 4.32 7.54
N ASP A 48 9.40 4.62 8.69
CA ASP A 48 10.06 4.61 9.99
C ASP A 48 10.39 3.15 10.39
N PRO A 49 11.65 2.85 10.76
CA PRO A 49 12.05 1.52 11.17
C PRO A 49 11.68 1.17 12.63
N THR A 50 11.17 2.13 13.40
CA THR A 50 11.00 2.03 14.85
C THR A 50 9.61 2.42 15.36
N GLU A 51 8.96 3.41 14.76
CA GLU A 51 7.68 3.93 15.25
C GLU A 51 6.48 3.43 14.44
N GLU A 52 5.36 3.20 15.13
CA GLU A 52 4.07 2.95 14.51
C GLU A 52 3.26 4.24 14.41
N TYR A 53 2.49 4.39 13.33
CA TYR A 53 1.66 5.58 13.13
C TYR A 53 0.20 5.21 12.97
N ALA A 54 -0.67 6.04 13.54
CA ALA A 54 -2.09 6.03 13.27
C ALA A 54 -2.40 7.09 12.22
N VAL A 55 -3.09 6.69 11.16
CA VAL A 55 -3.50 7.55 10.05
C VAL A 55 -5.02 7.59 10.01
N GLU A 56 -5.57 8.78 10.14
CA GLU A 56 -7.01 9.03 10.04
C GLU A 56 -7.45 9.22 8.59
N ASP A 57 -8.74 9.02 8.34
CA ASP A 57 -9.40 9.25 7.06
C ASP A 57 -8.88 8.39 5.89
N VAL A 58 -8.33 7.20 6.19
CA VAL A 58 -7.88 6.24 5.16
C VAL A 58 -8.52 4.86 5.38
N PRO A 59 -9.16 4.27 4.34
CA PRO A 59 -9.37 4.79 2.98
C PRO A 59 -10.54 5.79 2.83
N ALA A 60 -11.37 6.00 3.85
CA ALA A 60 -12.47 6.97 3.81
C ALA A 60 -12.67 7.69 5.16
N SER A 61 -13.25 8.89 5.08
CA SER A 61 -13.31 9.87 6.16
C SER A 61 -13.98 9.31 7.42
N GLY A 62 -13.19 9.08 8.48
CA GLY A 62 -13.63 8.55 9.77
C GLY A 62 -13.02 7.21 10.19
N ALA A 63 -12.29 6.50 9.32
CA ALA A 63 -11.52 5.31 9.70
C ALA A 63 -10.10 5.69 10.14
N THR A 64 -9.63 5.09 11.23
CA THR A 64 -8.22 5.17 11.65
C THR A 64 -7.53 3.85 11.38
N VAL A 65 -6.43 3.87 10.65
CA VAL A 65 -5.60 2.70 10.37
C VAL A 65 -4.23 2.85 11.03
N THR A 66 -3.72 1.76 11.61
CA THR A 66 -2.38 1.74 12.22
C THR A 66 -1.41 1.03 11.29
N VAL A 67 -0.33 1.72 10.93
CA VAL A 67 0.74 1.19 10.09
C VAL A 67 2.00 1.00 10.94
N ARG A 68 2.51 -0.24 10.97
CA ARG A 68 3.69 -0.60 11.78
C ARG A 68 4.99 -0.15 11.12
N PRO A 69 6.12 -0.19 11.84
CA PRO A 69 7.41 0.13 11.25
C PRO A 69 7.71 -0.71 10.01
N THR A 70 8.29 -0.09 8.99
CA THR A 70 8.63 -0.74 7.70
C THR A 70 7.47 -1.50 7.04
N GLN A 71 6.27 -0.92 7.08
CA GLN A 71 5.06 -1.53 6.55
C GLN A 71 4.33 -0.57 5.60
N ALA A 72 3.72 -1.12 4.56
CA ALA A 72 2.74 -0.50 3.70
C ALA A 72 1.40 -1.23 3.84
N LEU A 73 0.32 -0.47 4.03
CA LEU A 73 -1.06 -0.93 3.87
C LEU A 73 -1.57 -0.48 2.51
N ILE A 74 -2.29 -1.36 1.82
CA ILE A 74 -2.82 -1.13 0.48
C ILE A 74 -4.32 -1.30 0.52
N PHE A 75 -5.04 -0.33 -0.03
CA PHE A 75 -6.49 -0.30 -0.11
C PHE A 75 -6.94 -0.09 -1.55
N LEU A 76 -8.07 -0.70 -1.93
CA LEU A 76 -8.76 -0.49 -3.21
C LEU A 76 -10.15 0.09 -2.95
N GLY A 77 -10.31 1.40 -3.17
CA GLY A 77 -11.43 2.13 -2.59
C GLY A 77 -11.43 1.94 -1.07
N GLU A 78 -12.58 1.59 -0.50
CA GLU A 78 -12.72 1.41 0.96
C GLU A 78 -12.20 0.07 1.51
N GLN A 79 -11.78 -0.86 0.65
CA GLN A 79 -11.44 -2.23 1.04
C GLN A 79 -9.93 -2.40 1.25
N HIS A 80 -9.54 -3.14 2.29
CA HIS A 80 -8.14 -3.47 2.54
C HIS A 80 -7.67 -4.59 1.60
N ALA A 81 -6.79 -4.25 0.67
CA ALA A 81 -6.31 -5.14 -0.38
C ALA A 81 -5.05 -5.91 0.02
N GLY A 82 -4.18 -5.33 0.84
CA GLY A 82 -2.92 -5.99 1.19
C GLY A 82 -2.01 -5.26 2.16
N ILE A 83 -0.98 -5.99 2.58
CA ILE A 83 0.08 -5.56 3.48
C ILE A 83 1.44 -6.01 2.91
N ILE A 84 2.36 -5.06 2.78
CA ILE A 84 3.75 -5.29 2.37
C ILE A 84 4.68 -4.76 3.46
N GLY A 85 5.75 -5.46 3.83
CA GLY A 85 6.71 -5.00 4.81
C GLY A 85 7.56 -6.11 5.40
N ALA A 86 8.38 -5.77 6.40
CA ALA A 86 9.22 -6.75 7.09
C ALA A 86 8.35 -7.83 7.77
N GLY A 87 8.34 -9.05 7.20
CA GLY A 87 7.58 -10.18 7.71
C GLY A 87 6.11 -10.26 7.25
N ALA A 88 5.67 -9.36 6.38
CA ALA A 88 4.32 -9.40 5.80
C ALA A 88 4.35 -9.12 4.30
N GLY A 89 3.78 -10.02 3.51
CA GLY A 89 3.68 -9.89 2.06
C GLY A 89 2.37 -10.48 1.56
N LYS A 90 1.28 -10.02 2.17
CA LYS A 90 -0.06 -10.61 2.04
C LYS A 90 -0.94 -9.70 1.19
N PHE A 91 -1.65 -10.29 0.25
CA PHE A 91 -2.78 -9.68 -0.43
C PHE A 91 -4.00 -10.55 -0.16
N HIS A 92 -5.15 -9.91 -0.01
CA HIS A 92 -6.40 -10.58 0.26
C HIS A 92 -7.16 -10.65 -1.06
N GLU A 93 -7.20 -11.81 -1.72
CA GLU A 93 -7.89 -11.96 -3.02
C GLU A 93 -9.34 -12.40 -2.85
N ASP A 94 -9.62 -13.27 -1.87
CA ASP A 94 -10.95 -13.84 -1.62
C ASP A 94 -12.02 -12.79 -1.27
N GLU A 95 -11.60 -11.61 -0.80
CA GLU A 95 -12.50 -10.48 -0.49
C GLU A 95 -12.89 -9.67 -1.73
N PHE A 96 -12.28 -9.97 -2.88
CA PHE A 96 -12.51 -9.34 -4.19
C PHE A 96 -13.02 -10.42 -5.15
N GLU A 97 -14.27 -10.87 -4.94
CA GLU A 97 -14.94 -12.05 -5.52
C GLU A 97 -14.96 -12.17 -7.07
N SER A 98 -14.24 -11.36 -7.85
CA SER A 98 -14.43 -11.31 -9.32
C SER A 98 -13.23 -10.90 -10.18
N LEU A 99 -12.00 -10.91 -9.67
CA LEU A 99 -10.89 -10.45 -10.48
C LEU A 99 -10.41 -11.47 -11.53
N GLU A 100 -10.43 -11.08 -12.82
CA GLU A 100 -9.81 -11.84 -13.92
C GLU A 100 -8.27 -11.88 -13.83
N SER A 101 -7.66 -11.05 -12.98
CA SER A 101 -6.21 -10.92 -12.73
C SER A 101 -5.96 -10.75 -11.23
N SER A 102 -4.89 -11.30 -10.65
CA SER A 102 -4.71 -11.21 -9.18
C SER A 102 -4.68 -9.75 -8.67
N VAL A 103 -5.34 -9.45 -7.54
CA VAL A 103 -5.35 -8.09 -6.91
C VAL A 103 -3.93 -7.52 -6.85
N LYS A 104 -2.99 -8.39 -6.49
CA LYS A 104 -1.58 -8.07 -6.38
C LYS A 104 -1.00 -7.62 -7.72
N GLU A 105 -1.21 -8.38 -8.79
CA GLU A 105 -0.70 -8.06 -10.12
C GLU A 105 -1.29 -6.75 -10.64
N ALA A 106 -2.60 -6.55 -10.45
CA ALA A 106 -3.25 -5.29 -10.80
C ALA A 106 -2.61 -4.10 -10.07
N PHE A 107 -2.40 -4.21 -8.75
CA PHE A 107 -1.75 -3.17 -7.96
C PHE A 107 -0.35 -2.81 -8.49
N PHE A 108 0.51 -3.81 -8.72
CA PHE A 108 1.88 -3.54 -9.18
C PHE A 108 1.91 -3.00 -10.62
N ASN A 109 1.06 -3.50 -11.51
CA ASN A 109 0.95 -2.97 -12.87
C ASN A 109 0.52 -1.50 -12.86
N ASP A 110 -0.54 -1.17 -12.11
CA ASP A 110 -1.03 0.21 -11.99
C ASP A 110 0.02 1.12 -11.33
N PHE A 111 0.74 0.61 -10.32
CA PHE A 111 1.81 1.34 -9.65
C PHE A 111 2.97 1.65 -10.59
N GLU A 112 3.44 0.65 -11.35
CA GLU A 112 4.49 0.84 -12.35
C GLU A 112 4.08 1.86 -13.40
N GLU A 113 2.85 1.82 -13.91
CA GLU A 113 2.36 2.81 -14.91
C GLU A 113 2.34 4.25 -14.39
N VAL A 114 2.15 4.46 -13.08
CA VAL A 114 2.02 5.79 -12.48
C VAL A 114 3.35 6.34 -11.98
N PHE A 115 4.22 5.47 -11.43
CA PHE A 115 5.41 5.90 -10.69
C PHE A 115 6.75 5.46 -11.32
N MET A 116 6.76 4.64 -12.38
CA MET A 116 7.99 4.22 -13.09
C MET A 116 8.00 4.69 -14.56
#